data_AF-A0A1Y5FVJ8-F1
#
_entry.id   AF-A0A1Y5FVJ8-F1
#
_cell.length_a   1.000
_cell.length_b   1.000
_cell.length_c   1.000
_cell.angle_alpha   90.00
_cell.angle_beta   90.00
_cell.angle_gamma   90.00
#
_symmetry.space_group_name_H-M   'P 1'
#
loop_
_entity.id
_entity.type
_entity.pdbx_description
1 polymer ?
#
loop_
_entity_poly.entity_id
_entity_poly.type
_entity_poly.pdbx_seq_one_letter_code
_entity_poly.pdbx_strand_id
1 'polypeptide(L)'
;MNDILTQLDTILAARKSADADKSYVASLHHKGLNKILEKVGEECTETLIAAKDAEQSGDNNELIAETADLWFHSLVMLSHLGENADSVLAELARRFDISGLDEKASRKNS
;
A
#
# COMPACT_ATOMS: atom_id res chain seq x y z
N MET A 1 -19.78 5.44 0.48
CA MET A 1 -19.08 4.15 0.61
C MET A 1 -17.92 4.42 1.56
N ASN A 2 -17.95 3.86 2.77
CA ASN A 2 -16.86 4.01 3.74
C ASN A 2 -15.72 3.09 3.27
N ASP A 3 -14.88 3.61 2.39
CA ASP A 3 -13.66 2.92 1.99
C ASP A 3 -12.62 3.08 3.10
N ILE A 4 -12.09 1.95 3.56
CA ILE A 4 -11.06 1.91 4.60
C ILE A 4 -9.81 2.67 4.15
N LEU A 5 -9.52 2.68 2.85
CA LEU A 5 -8.40 3.40 2.26
C LEU A 5 -8.61 4.91 2.34
N THR A 6 -9.81 5.42 2.05
CA THR A 6 -10.14 6.85 2.22
C THR A 6 -10.02 7.30 3.69
N GLN A 7 -10.42 6.44 4.63
CA GLN A 7 -10.25 6.73 6.06
C GLN A 7 -8.77 6.76 6.45
N LEU A 8 -7.98 5.81 5.97
CA LEU A 8 -6.53 5.79 6.16
C LEU A 8 -5.88 7.05 5.59
N ASP A 9 -6.20 7.44 4.35
CA ASP A 9 -5.68 8.66 3.73
C ASP A 9 -6.00 9.91 4.55
N THR A 10 -7.22 10.02 5.06
CA THR A 10 -7.63 11.13 5.94
C THR A 10 -6.80 11.16 7.21
N ILE A 11 -6.56 10.01 7.83
CA ILE A 11 -5.76 9.88 9.05
C ILE A 11 -4.28 10.22 8.77
N LEU A 12 -3.73 9.74 7.66
CA LEU A 12 -2.35 9.99 7.24
C LEU A 12 -2.13 11.48 6.96
N ALA A 13 -3.04 12.12 6.23
CA ALA A 13 -3.00 13.55 5.94
C ALA A 13 -3.07 14.38 7.23
N ALA A 14 -3.98 14.05 8.16
CA ALA A 14 -4.11 14.75 9.43
C ALA A 14 -2.86 14.60 10.32
N ARG A 15 -2.18 13.45 10.25
CA ARG A 15 -1.00 13.14 11.07
C ARG A 15 0.31 13.61 10.47
N LYS A 16 0.35 13.96 9.18
CA LYS A 16 1.56 14.44 8.48
C LYS A 16 2.20 15.66 9.15
N SER A 17 1.39 16.55 9.73
CA SER A 17 1.85 17.76 10.44
C SER A 17 1.57 17.72 11.95
N ALA A 18 1.17 16.55 12.48
CA ALA A 18 0.92 16.39 13.89
C ALA A 18 2.23 16.30 14.69
N ASP A 19 2.11 16.41 16.01
CA ASP A 19 3.22 16.23 16.94
C ASP A 19 3.83 14.82 16.80
N ALA A 20 5.13 14.76 16.52
CA ALA A 20 5.86 13.53 16.22
C ALA A 20 5.93 12.58 17.44
N ASP A 21 5.86 13.12 18.66
CA ASP A 21 5.93 12.32 19.89
C ASP A 21 4.61 11.64 20.25
N LYS A 22 3.51 12.05 19.59
CA LYS A 22 2.15 11.55 19.88
C LYS A 22 1.57 10.67 18.78
N SER A 23 2.27 10.51 17.65
CA SER A 23 1.78 9.72 16.52
C SER A 23 2.92 9.02 15.80
N TYR A 24 2.79 7.70 15.65
CA TYR A 24 3.73 6.90 14.89
C TYR A 24 3.92 7.41 13.46
N VAL A 25 2.82 7.74 12.77
CA VAL A 25 2.84 8.31 11.41
C VAL A 25 3.58 9.64 11.37
N ALA A 26 3.29 10.55 12.32
CA ALA A 26 4.01 11.83 12.42
C ALA A 26 5.51 11.61 12.64
N SER A 27 5.89 10.64 13.49
CA SER A 27 7.28 10.28 13.73
C SER A 27 7.99 9.78 12.46
N LEU A 28 7.31 9.03 11.60
CA LEU A 28 7.85 8.57 10.32
C LEU A 28 8.06 9.74 9.35
N HIS A 29 7.07 10.62 9.22
CA HIS A 29 7.22 11.82 8.38
C HIS A 29 8.35 12.71 8.87
N HIS A 30 8.50 12.89 10.19
CA HIS A 30 9.57 13.69 10.78
C HIS A 30 10.95 13.07 10.55
N LYS A 31 11.08 11.75 10.66
CA LYS A 31 12.34 11.02 10.37
C LYS A 31 12.69 11.00 8.88
N GLY A 32 11.75 11.35 8.01
CA GLY A 32 11.97 11.53 6.58
C GLY A 32 11.85 10.27 5.74
N LEU A 33 11.98 10.44 4.43
CA LEU A 33 11.74 9.39 3.42
C LEU A 33 12.56 8.13 3.67
N ASN A 34 13.84 8.23 4.01
CA ASN A 34 14.69 7.05 4.22
C ASN A 34 14.13 6.12 5.30
N LYS A 35 13.61 6.67 6.41
CA LYS A 35 13.03 5.83 7.47
C LYS A 35 11.73 5.15 7.03
N ILE A 36 10.95 5.83 6.19
CA ILE A 36 9.74 5.27 5.62
C ILE A 36 10.09 4.11 4.67
N LEU A 37 11.10 4.30 3.82
CA LEU A 37 11.56 3.26 2.88
C LEU A 37 12.17 2.05 3.59
N GLU A 38 12.86 2.24 4.71
CA GLU A 38 13.30 1.14 5.58
C GLU A 38 12.12 0.26 5.99
N LYS A 39 11.01 0.87 6.46
CA LYS A 39 9.79 0.13 6.83
C LYS A 39 9.18 -0.57 5.61
N VAL A 40 9.01 0.12 4.48
CA VAL A 40 8.49 -0.52 3.25
C VAL A 40 9.32 -1.74 2.83
N GLY A 41 10.65 -1.66 2.94
CA GLY A 41 11.53 -2.78 2.64
C GLY A 41 11.45 -3.94 3.63
N GLU A 42 11.29 -3.62 4.92
CA GLU A 42 11.07 -4.59 6.01
C GLU A 42 9.79 -5.39 5.74
N GLU A 43 8.64 -4.70 5.62
CA GLU A 43 7.33 -5.34 5.40
C GLU A 43 7.28 -6.12 4.08
N CYS A 44 7.98 -5.64 3.05
CA CYS A 44 8.10 -6.36 1.78
C CYS A 44 8.80 -7.71 1.99
N THR A 45 9.89 -7.73 2.77
CA THR A 45 10.64 -8.95 3.05
C THR A 45 9.83 -9.90 3.93
N GLU A 46 9.14 -9.38 4.95
CA GLU A 46 8.26 -10.15 5.83
C GLU A 46 7.08 -10.76 5.07
N THR A 47 6.43 -10.00 4.18
CA THR A 47 5.36 -10.50 3.30
C THR A 47 5.83 -11.67 2.43
N LEU A 48 7.04 -11.59 1.86
CA LEU A 48 7.60 -12.68 1.04
C LEU A 48 7.82 -13.96 1.85
N ILE A 49 8.31 -13.83 3.09
CA ILE A 49 8.53 -14.96 3.99
C ILE A 49 7.18 -15.55 4.41
N ALA A 50 6.24 -14.72 4.86
CA ALA A 50 4.91 -15.12 5.28
C ALA A 50 4.14 -15.85 4.16
N ALA A 51 4.28 -15.42 2.90
CA ALA A 51 3.69 -16.11 1.75
C ALA A 51 4.24 -17.54 1.58
N LYS A 52 5.56 -17.71 1.73
CA LYS A 52 6.22 -19.01 1.60
C LYS A 52 5.87 -19.96 2.75
N ASP A 53 5.70 -19.42 3.95
CA ASP A 53 5.32 -20.20 5.12
C ASP A 53 3.83 -20.56 5.10
N ALA A 54 2.98 -19.68 4.57
CA ALA A 54 1.57 -19.94 4.31
C ALA A 54 1.36 -21.09 3.32
N GLU A 55 2.16 -21.17 2.24
CA GLU A 55 2.11 -22.28 1.28
C GLU A 55 2.37 -23.65 1.93
N GLN A 56 3.30 -23.70 2.89
CA GLN A 56 3.67 -24.94 3.58
C GLN A 56 2.72 -25.30 4.73
N SER A 57 2.27 -24.30 5.48
CA SER A 57 1.44 -24.49 6.67
C SER A 57 -0.06 -24.56 6.37
N GLY A 58 -0.50 -23.94 5.28
CA GLY A 58 -1.92 -23.73 4.97
C GLY A 58 -2.58 -22.61 5.80
N ASP A 59 -1.83 -21.86 6.61
CA ASP A 59 -2.32 -20.72 7.38
C ASP A 59 -1.90 -19.39 6.72
N ASN A 60 -2.89 -18.57 6.37
CA ASN A 60 -2.68 -17.28 5.69
C ASN A 60 -2.70 -16.07 6.64
N ASN A 61 -2.86 -16.26 7.95
CA ASN A 61 -3.04 -15.15 8.89
C ASN A 61 -1.85 -14.17 8.88
N GLU A 62 -0.63 -14.69 8.92
CA GLU A 62 0.59 -13.88 8.89
C GLU A 62 0.74 -13.16 7.55
N LEU A 63 0.49 -13.85 6.43
CA LEU A 63 0.49 -13.23 5.10
C LEU A 63 -0.46 -12.02 5.02
N ILE A 64 -1.67 -12.15 5.57
CA ILE A 64 -2.65 -11.05 5.58
C ILE A 64 -2.14 -9.88 6.44
N ALA A 65 -1.55 -10.16 7.61
CA ALA A 65 -1.02 -9.14 8.50
C ALA A 65 0.13 -8.36 7.84
N GLU A 66 1.14 -9.05 7.31
CA GLU A 66 2.30 -8.44 6.67
C GLU A 66 1.91 -7.68 5.40
N THR A 67 0.94 -8.20 4.63
CA THR A 67 0.41 -7.48 3.46
C THR A 67 -0.28 -6.17 3.88
N ALA A 68 -1.00 -6.18 5.00
CA ALA A 68 -1.66 -4.97 5.51
C ALA A 68 -0.63 -3.93 5.97
N ASP A 69 0.44 -4.35 6.64
CA ASP A 69 1.52 -3.44 7.06
C ASP A 69 2.31 -2.91 5.86
N LEU A 70 2.59 -3.75 4.85
CA LEU A 70 3.16 -3.31 3.57
C LEU A 70 2.29 -2.24 2.89
N TRP A 71 0.97 -2.45 2.84
CA TRP A 71 0.04 -1.47 2.27
C TRP A 71 0.03 -0.18 3.09
N PHE A 72 -0.04 -0.28 4.41
CA PHE A 72 -0.01 0.88 5.30
C PHE A 72 1.26 1.72 5.10
N HIS A 73 2.44 1.08 5.12
CA HIS A 73 3.71 1.77 4.93
C HIS A 73 3.87 2.34 3.51
N SER A 74 3.29 1.67 2.50
CA SER A 74 3.21 2.21 1.13
C SER A 74 2.36 3.48 1.07
N LEU A 75 1.22 3.53 1.78
CA LEU A 75 0.39 4.73 1.87
C LEU A 75 1.08 5.87 2.64
N VAL A 76 1.84 5.55 3.70
CA VAL A 76 2.69 6.55 4.40
C VAL A 76 3.73 7.15 3.46
N MET A 77 4.38 6.31 2.62
CA MET A 77 5.33 6.74 1.61
C MET A 77 4.68 7.67 0.57
N LEU A 78 3.52 7.27 0.03
CA LEU A 78 2.76 8.09 -0.92
C LEU A 78 2.39 9.44 -0.30
N SER A 79 1.80 9.42 0.91
CA SER A 79 1.45 10.62 1.67
C SER A 79 2.65 11.53 1.90
N HIS A 80 3.82 10.97 2.20
CA HIS A 80 5.05 11.75 2.38
C HIS A 80 5.41 12.51 1.09
N LEU A 81 5.27 11.85 -0.06
CA LEU A 81 5.56 12.40 -1.39
C LEU A 81 4.43 13.24 -2.00
N GLY A 82 3.29 13.36 -1.31
CA GLY A 82 2.16 14.19 -1.75
C GLY A 82 1.07 13.44 -2.54
N GLU A 83 1.10 12.12 -2.54
CA GLU A 83 0.12 11.23 -3.17
C GLU A 83 -0.73 10.50 -2.12
N ASN A 84 -1.76 9.78 -2.55
CA ASN A 84 -2.68 9.03 -1.69
C ASN A 84 -3.13 7.69 -2.33
N ALA A 85 -4.07 6.98 -1.70
CA ALA A 85 -4.58 5.73 -2.25
C ALA A 85 -5.30 5.92 -3.59
N ASP A 86 -6.00 7.05 -3.79
CA ASP A 86 -6.74 7.33 -5.02
C ASP A 86 -5.82 7.32 -6.25
N SER A 87 -4.60 7.88 -6.14
CA SER A 87 -3.61 7.86 -7.22
C SER A 87 -3.24 6.44 -7.66
N VAL A 88 -3.09 5.51 -6.71
CA VAL A 88 -2.80 4.10 -7.00
C VAL A 88 -4.02 3.39 -7.57
N LEU A 89 -5.21 3.62 -7.00
CA LEU A 89 -6.47 3.04 -7.47
C LEU A 89 -6.80 3.49 -8.90
N ALA A 90 -6.54 4.75 -9.24
CA ALA A 90 -6.70 5.28 -10.59
C ALA A 90 -5.76 4.58 -11.59
N GLU A 91 -4.50 4.34 -11.20
CA GLU A 91 -3.56 3.59 -12.03
C GLU A 91 -3.99 2.13 -12.21
N LEU A 92 -4.50 1.47 -11.16
CA LEU A 92 -5.04 0.12 -11.26
C LEU A 92 -6.27 0.06 -12.18
N ALA A 93 -7.20 1.02 -12.06
CA ALA A 93 -8.36 1.12 -12.93
C ALA A 93 -7.95 1.31 -14.40
N ARG A 94 -6.98 2.19 -14.66
CA ARG A 94 -6.41 2.38 -16.01
C ARG A 94 -5.84 1.07 -16.57
N ARG A 95 -5.11 0.29 -15.77
CA ARG A 95 -4.56 -1.03 -16.19
C ARG A 95 -5.67 -2.05 -16.48
N PHE A 96 -6.75 -2.02 -15.70
CA PHE A 96 -7.90 -2.88 -15.89
C PHE A 96 -8.66 -2.56 -17.18
N ASP A 97 -8.84 -1.28 -17.50
CA ASP A 97 -9.50 -0.87 -18.76
C ASP A 97 -8.65 -1.21 -20.00
N ILE A 98 -7.33 -1.09 -19.91
CA ILE A 98 -6.40 -1.46 -20.99
C ILE A 98 -6.45 -2.97 -21.24
N SER A 99 -6.39 -3.80 -20.18
CA SER A 99 -6.47 -5.25 -20.37
C SER A 99 -7.79 -5.68 -21.01
N GLY A 100 -8.90 -5.01 -20.67
CA GLY A 100 -10.22 -5.28 -21.28
C GLY A 100 -10.38 -4.83 -22.74
N LEU A 101 -9.67 -3.79 -23.18
CA LEU A 101 -9.72 -3.30 -24.57
C LEU A 101 -8.74 -4.06 -25.49
N ASP A 102 -7.53 -4.34 -25.01
CA ASP A 102 -6.51 -5.08 -25.76
C ASP A 102 -6.85 -6.58 -25.88
N GLU A 103 -7.48 -7.20 -24.87
CA GLU A 103 -8.06 -8.55 -25.00
C GLU A 103 -9.18 -8.62 -26.04
N LYS A 104 -10.04 -7.60 -26.13
CA LYS A 104 -11.13 -7.57 -27.12
C LYS A 104 -10.64 -7.31 -28.53
N ALA A 105 -9.59 -6.49 -28.69
CA ALA A 105 -8.96 -6.21 -29.97
C ALA A 105 -8.20 -7.43 -30.50
N SER A 106 -7.49 -8.17 -29.64
CA SER A 106 -6.76 -9.39 -30.02
C SER A 106 -7.69 -10.55 -30.41
N ARG A 107 -8.87 -10.68 -29.79
CA ARG A 107 -9.88 -11.70 -30.16
C ARG A 107 -10.56 -11.46 -31.50
N LYS A 108 -10.60 -10.23 -32.03
CA LYS A 108 -11.20 -9.93 -33.35
C LYS A 108 -10.23 -10.12 -34.53
N ASN A 109 -8.94 -10.25 -34.24
CA ASN A 109 -7.89 -10.47 -35.24
C ASN A 109 -7.38 -11.92 -35.25
N SER A 110 -8.10 -12.85 -34.61
CA SER A 110 -7.83 -14.30 -34.62
C SER A 110 -8.95 -15.07 -35.32
#